data_AF-A0A534Q5Y7-F1
#
_entry.id   AF-A0A534Q5Y7-F1
#
_cell.length_a   1.000
_cell.length_b   1.000
_cell.length_c   1.000
_cell.angle_alpha   90.00
_cell.angle_beta   90.00
_cell.angle_gamma   90.00
#
_symmetry.space_group_name_H-M   'P 1'
#
loop_
_entity.id
_entity.type
_entity.pdbx_description
1 polymer ?
#
loop_
_entity_poly.entity_id
_entity_poly.type
_entity_poly.pdbx_seq_one_letter_code
_entity_poly.pdbx_strand_id
1 'polypeptide(L)' 'MTGHLPYALAAWLLLWGLYGVVTSKNLIHLVICLAILQSSTYVLLLAIGYKAGAVAPVYADMPPGTPAVDPVVQALM' A
#
# COMPACT_ATOMS: atom_id res chain seq x y z
N MET A 1 1.58 -18.05 3.23
CA MET A 1 1.33 -18.45 1.82
C MET A 1 0.50 -17.32 1.23
N THR A 2 1.03 -16.19 0.76
CA THR A 2 1.93 -15.95 -0.38
C THR A 2 2.59 -14.57 -0.18
N GLY A 3 3.86 -14.52 0.25
CA GLY A 3 4.53 -13.25 0.57
C GLY A 3 4.71 -12.29 -0.61
N HIS A 4 4.55 -12.78 -1.85
CA HIS A 4 4.80 -12.03 -3.09
C HIS A 4 3.52 -11.43 -3.70
N LEU A 5 2.35 -11.89 -3.27
CA LEU A 5 1.05 -11.47 -3.81
C LEU A 5 0.76 -9.96 -3.59
N PRO A 6 1.10 -9.34 -2.44
CA PRO A 6 0.88 -7.90 -2.28
C PRO A 6 1.83 -7.06 -3.15
N TYR A 7 3.05 -7.54 -3.40
CA TYR A 7 3.99 -6.88 -4.33
C TYR A 7 3.50 -6.97 -5.78
N ALA A 8 3.00 -8.13 -6.21
CA ALA A 8 2.43 -8.31 -7.53
C ALA A 8 1.18 -7.44 -7.73
N LEU A 9 0.32 -7.32 -6.71
CA LEU A 9 -0.85 -6.45 -6.72
C LEU A 9 -0.44 -4.97 -6.85
N ALA A 10 0.54 -4.52 -6.06
CA ALA A 10 1.04 -3.14 -6.12
C ALA A 10 1.61 -2.80 -7.51
N ALA A 11 2.41 -3.71 -8.08
CA ALA A 11 2.95 -3.54 -9.43
C ALA A 11 1.83 -3.50 -10.49
N TRP A 12 0.82 -4.35 -10.36
CA TRP A 12 -0.33 -4.37 -11.27
C TRP A 12 -1.12 -3.04 -11.22
N LEU A 13 -1.43 -2.55 -10.02
CA LEU A 13 -2.14 -1.28 -9.82
C LEU A 13 -1.33 -0.10 -10.35
N LEU A 14 -0.01 -0.10 -10.15
CA LEU A 14 0.87 0.95 -10.66
C LEU A 14 0.87 0.97 -12.19
N LEU A 15 0.99 -0.19 -12.84
CA LEU A 15 0.96 -0.30 -14.30
C LEU A 15 -0.39 0.14 -14.89
N TRP A 16 -1.50 -0.26 -14.26
CA TRP A 16 -2.84 0.15 -14.69
C TRP A 16 -3.08 1.65 -14.50
N GLY A 17 -2.64 2.21 -13.37
CA GLY A 17 -2.72 3.65 -13.12
C GLY A 17 -1.89 4.45 -14.12
N LEU A 18 -0.66 4.01 -14.43
CA LEU A 18 0.22 4.65 -15.41
C LEU A 18 -0.37 4.61 -16.82
N TYR A 19 -0.90 3.45 -17.23
CA TYR A 19 -1.59 3.29 -18.51
C TYR A 19 -2.82 4.21 -18.62
N GLY A 20 -3.58 4.32 -17.53
CA GLY A 20 -4.72 5.22 -17.43
C GLY A 20 -4.31 6.69 -17.56
N VAL A 21 -3.23 7.12 -16.90
CA VAL A 21 -2.70 8.50 -17.02
C VAL A 21 -2.29 8.82 -18.47
N VAL A 22 -1.58 7.92 -19.15
CA VAL A 22 -1.12 8.14 -20.53
C VAL A 22 -2.28 8.17 -21.53
N THR A 23 -3.31 7.36 -21.30
CA THR A 23 -4.46 7.23 -22.23
C THR A 23 -5.54 8.30 -21.97
N SER A 24 -5.52 8.94 -20.80
CA SER A 24 -6.57 9.86 -20.38
C SER A 24 -6.52 11.19 -21.14
N LYS A 25 -7.60 11.51 -21.86
CA LYS A 25 -7.82 12.81 -22.52
C LYS A 25 -8.65 13.78 -21.67
N ASN A 26 -9.31 13.29 -20.63
CA ASN A 26 -10.19 14.06 -19.75
C ASN A 26 -9.53 14.27 -18.38
N LEU A 27 -9.58 15.51 -17.86
CA LEU A 27 -8.96 15.85 -16.57
C LEU A 27 -9.51 15.01 -15.41
N ILE A 28 -10.82 14.75 -15.38
CA ILE A 28 -11.46 13.93 -14.33
C ILE A 28 -10.92 12.50 -14.35
N HIS A 29 -10.79 11.92 -15.55
CA HIS A 29 -10.28 10.56 -15.71
C HIS A 29 -8.79 10.49 -15.35
N LEU A 30 -8.02 11.56 -15.60
CA LEU A 30 -6.63 11.66 -15.19
C LEU A 30 -6.50 11.70 -13.65
N VAL A 31 -7.33 12.47 -12.95
CA VAL A 31 -7.35 12.50 -11.48
C VAL A 31 -7.69 11.14 -10.89
N ILE A 32 -8.64 10.41 -11.47
CA ILE A 32 -8.98 9.05 -11.05
C ILE A 32 -7.78 8.11 -11.24
N CYS A 33 -7.08 8.19 -12.37
CA CYS A 33 -5.87 7.38 -12.59
C CYS A 33 -4.73 7.74 -11.64
N LEU A 34 -4.57 9.02 -11.29
CA LEU A 34 -3.61 9.45 -10.28
C LEU A 34 -3.95 8.91 -8.89
N ALA A 35 -5.23 8.89 -8.51
CA ALA A 35 -5.66 8.31 -7.23
C ALA A 35 -5.36 6.80 -7.14
N ILE A 36 -5.51 6.08 -8.26
CA ILE A 36 -5.13 4.66 -8.36
C ILE A 36 -3.61 4.49 -8.23
N LEU A 37 -2.83 5.34 -8.89
CA LEU A 37 -1.36 5.37 -8.78
C LEU A 37 -0.91 5.61 -7.34
N GLN A 38 -1.48 6.59 -6.65
CA GLN A 38 -1.18 6.88 -5.25
C GLN A 38 -1.54 5.68 -4.35
N SER A 39 -2.70 5.08 -4.57
CA SER A 39 -3.13 3.88 -3.84
C SER A 39 -2.18 2.70 -4.04
N SER A 40 -1.60 2.54 -5.23
CA SER A 40 -0.60 1.50 -5.49
C SER A 40 0.67 1.65 -4.64
N THR A 41 1.12 2.89 -4.42
CA THR A 41 2.27 3.21 -3.55
C THR A 41 1.96 2.83 -2.11
N TYR A 42 0.75 3.08 -1.61
CA TYR A 42 0.34 2.66 -0.27
C TYR A 42 0.35 1.14 -0.12
N VAL A 43 -0.15 0.39 -1.11
CA VAL A 43 -0.10 -1.07 -1.08
C VAL A 43 1.34 -1.59 -1.09
N LEU A 44 2.23 -0.95 -1.85
CA LEU A 44 3.66 -1.29 -1.88
C LEU A 44 4.32 -1.06 -0.52
N LEU A 45 4.12 0.13 0.06
CA LEU A 45 4.65 0.47 1.38
C LEU A 45 4.13 -0.52 2.42
N LEU A 46 2.83 -0.83 2.41
CA LEU A 46 2.24 -1.80 3.35
C LEU A 46 2.90 -3.18 3.22
N ALA A 47 3.17 -3.63 2.00
CA ALA A 47 3.84 -4.90 1.75
C ALA A 47 5.27 -4.94 2.31
N ILE A 48 5.98 -3.80 2.34
CA ILE A 48 7.33 -3.66 2.90
C ILE A 48 7.29 -3.65 4.43
N GLY A 49 6.36 -2.91 5.04
CA GLY A 49 6.23 -2.79 6.50
C GLY A 49 5.57 -3.99 7.18
N TYR A 50 4.99 -4.91 6.39
CA TYR A 50 4.28 -6.08 6.90
C TYR A 50 5.24 -7.11 7.50
N LYS A 51 5.04 -7.44 8.77
CA LYS A 51 5.68 -8.58 9.44
C LYS A 51 4.65 -9.65 9.80
N ALA A 52 4.92 -10.90 9.42
CA ALA A 52 4.06 -12.04 9.74
C ALA A 52 4.01 -12.26 11.26
N GLY A 53 2.79 -12.30 11.81
CA GLY A 53 2.55 -12.46 13.26
C GLY A 53 2.61 -11.15 14.06
N ALA A 54 2.78 -10.02 13.38
CA ALA A 54 2.80 -8.71 14.03
C ALA A 54 1.41 -8.06 14.06
N VAL A 55 1.09 -7.41 15.17
CA VAL A 55 -0.23 -6.79 15.42
C VAL A 55 -0.19 -5.32 14.98
N ALA A 56 -1.36 -4.73 14.69
CA ALA A 56 -1.47 -3.30 14.43
C ALA A 56 -0.81 -2.50 15.58
N PRO A 57 -0.09 -1.39 15.29
CA PRO A 57 0.63 -0.61 16.30
C PRO A 57 -0.33 0.30 17.08
N VAL A 58 -1.31 -0.31 17.73
CA VAL A 58 -2.30 0.33 18.60
C VAL A 58 -2.16 -0.35 19.97
N TYR A 59 -1.36 0.24 20.85
CA TYR A 59 -1.01 -0.30 22.17
C TYR A 59 -2.09 -0.02 23.23
N ALA A 60 -3.37 -0.11 22.88
CA ALA A 60 -4.45 0.20 23.81
C ALA A 60 -4.65 -0.89 24.88
N ASP A 61 -4.40 -2.17 24.57
CA ASP A 61 -4.72 -3.31 25.46
C ASP A 61 -3.74 -4.51 25.32
N MET A 62 -2.49 -4.29 24.90
CA MET A 62 -1.54 -5.39 24.62
C MET A 62 -0.34 -5.44 25.58
N PRO A 63 0.08 -6.64 26.05
CA PRO A 63 1.25 -6.79 26.92
C PRO A 63 2.53 -6.25 26.27
N PRO A 64 3.44 -5.64 27.05
CA PRO A 64 4.69 -5.08 26.53
C PRO A 64 5.55 -6.18 25.90
N GLY A 65 6.00 -5.95 24.66
CA GLY A 65 6.81 -6.90 23.89
C GLY A 65 6.09 -7.63 22.75
N THR A 66 4.82 -7.31 22.46
CA THR A 66 4.15 -7.83 21.26
C THR A 66 4.81 -7.28 19.99
N PRO A 67 5.17 -8.14 19.02
CA PRO A 67 5.68 -7.68 17.73
C PRO A 67 4.58 -6.90 17.02
N ALA A 68 4.90 -5.66 16.60
CA ALA A 68 4.02 -4.80 15.82
C ALA A 68 4.59 -4.61 14.41
N VAL A 69 3.72 -4.34 13.44
CA VAL A 69 4.13 -3.96 12.09
C VAL A 69 4.86 -2.61 12.13
N ASP A 70 5.71 -2.33 11.15
CA ASP A 70 6.56 -1.12 11.18
C ASP A 70 5.72 0.17 11.15
N PRO A 71 5.70 0.96 12.23
CA PRO A 71 4.88 2.18 12.29
C PRO A 71 5.43 3.29 11.39
N VAL A 72 6.71 3.24 10.99
CA VAL A 72 7.31 4.27 10.11
C VAL A 72 6.66 4.20 8.73
N VAL A 73 6.47 2.99 8.22
CA VAL A 73 5.78 2.76 6.96
C VAL A 73 4.35 3.28 7.02
N GLN A 74 3.68 3.09 8.16
CA GLN A 74 2.31 3.52 8.37
C GLN A 74 2.17 5.04 8.54
N ALA A 75 3.20 5.72 9.06
CA ALA A 75 3.28 7.17 9.14
C ALA A 75 3.65 7.85 7.80
N LEU A 76 4.21 7.10 6.85
CA LEU A 76 4.57 7.58 5.51
C LEU A 76 3.38 7.54 4.52
N MET A 77 2.31 6.82 4.86
CA MET A 77 1.09 6.72 4.03
C MET A 77 0.22 7.97 4.15
#